data_AF-A0A3T0EDN8-F1
#
_entry.id   AF-A0A3T0EDN8-F1
#
_cell.length_a   1.000
_cell.length_b   1.000
_cell.length_c   1.000
_cell.angle_alpha   90.00
_cell.angle_beta   90.00
_cell.angle_gamma   90.00
#
_symmetry.space_group_name_H-M   'P 1'
#
loop_
_entity.id
_entity.type
_entity.pdbx_description
1 polymer ?
#
loop_
_entity_poly.entity_id
_entity_poly.type
_entity_poly.pdbx_seq_one_letter_code
_entity_poly.pdbx_strand_id
1 'polypeptide(L)'
;MEGRRGGKPALGWGRTLTQAKDLAVMSIFLALLLAAQTPQGSAIAGNYTATSEAGTQCALVLMPPARRPQGAMALMSGAAGLAAVSPECELAIAETMFWQFDEEGGGRLVFVDTAGDTLFAGERANADSPWQGAMIDGARIRLERSR
;
A
#
# COMPACT_ATOMS: atom_id res chain seq x y z
N MET A 1 -66.72 6.88 -55.28
CA MET A 1 -66.57 5.48 -55.77
C MET A 1 -65.08 5.20 -55.80
N GLU A 2 -64.57 4.55 -54.77
CA GLU A 2 -64.44 3.08 -54.69
C GLU A 2 -63.16 2.62 -55.41
N GLY A 3 -62.20 2.11 -54.64
CA GLY A 3 -60.93 1.63 -55.19
C GLY A 3 -59.98 1.04 -54.16
N ARG A 4 -60.47 0.16 -53.30
CA ARG A 4 -59.70 -0.65 -52.34
C ARG A 4 -58.87 -1.73 -53.08
N ARG A 5 -57.60 -1.89 -52.70
CA ARG A 5 -56.81 -3.15 -52.57
C ARG A 5 -55.34 -2.76 -52.42
N GLY A 6 -54.51 -3.29 -51.53
CA GLY A 6 -54.61 -4.39 -50.57
C GLY A 6 -53.18 -4.68 -50.09
N GLY A 7 -53.01 -5.08 -48.83
CA GLY A 7 -51.71 -5.48 -48.29
C GLY A 7 -51.84 -5.84 -46.81
N LYS A 8 -52.02 -7.13 -46.53
CA LYS A 8 -52.09 -7.68 -45.16
C LYS A 8 -50.71 -7.62 -44.47
N PRO A 9 -50.68 -7.56 -43.13
CA PRO A 9 -49.45 -7.59 -42.35
C PRO A 9 -48.99 -9.04 -42.14
N ALA A 10 -47.69 -9.26 -42.19
CA ALA A 10 -47.03 -10.42 -41.62
C ALA A 10 -45.56 -10.04 -41.32
N LEU A 11 -44.94 -10.78 -40.40
CA LEU A 11 -43.60 -10.58 -39.81
C LEU A 11 -43.61 -9.59 -38.63
N GLY A 12 -43.23 -9.97 -37.42
CA GLY A 12 -42.67 -11.21 -36.92
C GLY A 12 -42.35 -11.00 -35.45
N TRP A 13 -42.61 -12.01 -34.63
CA TRP A 13 -42.13 -12.04 -33.25
C TRP A 13 -40.61 -12.05 -33.24
N GLY A 14 -40.00 -11.13 -32.49
CA GLY A 14 -38.56 -11.04 -32.36
C GLY A 14 -38.17 -10.29 -31.11
N ARG A 15 -38.09 -11.04 -30.00
CA ARG A 15 -37.40 -10.62 -28.77
C ARG A 15 -36.02 -10.06 -29.13
N THR A 16 -35.68 -8.87 -28.64
CA THR A 16 -34.27 -8.50 -28.45
C THR A 16 -34.14 -7.59 -27.23
N LEU A 17 -34.32 -8.20 -26.07
CA LEU A 17 -33.69 -7.80 -24.81
C LEU A 17 -32.16 -7.93 -24.98
N THR A 18 -31.52 -6.98 -25.65
CA THR A 18 -30.05 -6.99 -25.78
C THR A 18 -29.49 -5.57 -25.84
N GLN A 19 -29.71 -4.77 -24.80
CA GLN A 19 -28.95 -3.54 -24.64
C GLN A 19 -28.81 -3.11 -23.17
N ALA A 20 -28.44 -4.06 -22.32
CA ALA A 20 -28.15 -3.76 -20.91
C ALA A 20 -26.97 -4.59 -20.36
N LYS A 21 -26.02 -5.00 -21.22
CA LYS A 21 -24.82 -5.75 -20.78
C LYS A 21 -23.52 -4.97 -20.92
N ASP A 22 -23.44 -3.94 -21.76
CA ASP A 22 -22.16 -3.27 -22.04
C ASP A 22 -21.73 -2.24 -20.99
N LEU A 23 -22.65 -1.72 -20.17
CA LEU A 23 -22.31 -0.73 -19.12
C LEU A 23 -21.70 -1.36 -17.86
N ALA A 24 -21.99 -2.64 -17.59
CA ALA A 24 -21.51 -3.31 -16.39
C ALA A 24 -20.02 -3.67 -16.47
N VAL A 25 -19.54 -4.02 -17.67
CA VAL A 25 -18.14 -4.46 -17.87
C VAL A 25 -17.18 -3.28 -17.74
N MET A 26 -17.53 -2.10 -18.27
CA MET A 26 -16.67 -0.91 -18.22
C MET A 26 -16.49 -0.34 -16.80
N SER A 27 -17.46 -0.58 -15.91
CA SER A 27 -17.41 -0.11 -14.52
C SER A 27 -16.48 -0.96 -13.63
N ILE A 28 -16.36 -2.26 -13.91
CA ILE A 28 -15.46 -3.15 -13.14
C ILE A 28 -13.99 -2.82 -13.43
N PHE A 29 -13.64 -2.52 -14.69
CA PHE A 29 -12.27 -2.13 -15.05
C PHE A 29 -11.82 -0.82 -14.38
N LEU A 30 -12.73 0.13 -14.16
CA LEU A 30 -12.39 1.38 -13.49
C LEU A 30 -12.07 1.18 -12.00
N ALA A 31 -12.78 0.31 -11.30
CA ALA A 31 -12.51 0.01 -9.89
C ALA A 31 -11.16 -0.70 -9.68
N LEU A 32 -10.75 -1.58 -10.60
CA LEU A 32 -9.44 -2.25 -10.58
C LEU A 32 -8.27 -1.27 -10.80
N LEU A 33 -8.45 -0.25 -11.63
CA LEU A 33 -7.44 0.80 -11.86
C LEU A 33 -7.25 1.73 -10.65
N LEU A 34 -8.27 1.92 -9.81
CA LEU A 34 -8.14 2.71 -8.57
C LEU A 34 -7.40 1.95 -7.46
N ALA A 35 -7.49 0.61 -7.42
CA ALA A 35 -6.76 -0.20 -6.43
C ALA A 35 -5.23 -0.24 -6.71
N ALA A 36 -4.83 -0.09 -7.97
CA ALA A 36 -3.43 -0.11 -8.40
C ALA A 36 -2.62 1.15 -8.02
N GLN A 37 -3.25 2.17 -7.43
CA GLN A 37 -2.62 3.44 -7.10
C GLN A 37 -2.56 3.73 -5.60
N THR A 38 -2.67 2.71 -4.75
CA THR A 38 -2.32 2.89 -3.33
C THR A 38 -0.82 3.17 -3.27
N PRO A 39 -0.38 4.35 -2.78
CA PRO A 39 1.04 4.60 -2.58
C PRO A 39 1.56 3.48 -1.70
N GLN A 40 2.59 2.75 -2.13
CA GLN A 40 3.06 1.55 -1.42
C GLN A 40 3.45 1.87 0.04
N GLY A 41 3.82 3.11 0.32
CA GLY A 41 3.97 3.65 1.68
C GLY A 41 2.76 3.50 2.61
N SER A 42 1.54 3.59 2.08
CA SER A 42 0.32 3.32 2.87
C SER A 42 0.19 1.84 3.25
N ALA A 43 0.76 0.94 2.46
CA ALA A 43 0.88 -0.48 2.76
C ALA A 43 2.04 -0.81 3.71
N ILE A 44 2.90 0.17 4.06
CA ILE A 44 3.92 0.04 5.10
C ILE A 44 3.39 0.47 6.46
N ALA A 45 2.52 1.48 6.53
CA ALA A 45 1.92 1.91 7.79
C ALA A 45 1.24 0.75 8.56
N GLY A 46 1.28 0.79 9.89
CA GLY A 46 0.64 -0.18 10.77
C GLY A 46 1.43 -0.51 12.02
N ASN A 47 0.98 -1.53 12.75
CA ASN A 47 1.61 -2.00 13.98
C ASN A 47 2.65 -3.08 13.68
N TYR A 48 3.77 -3.02 14.40
CA TYR A 48 4.90 -3.90 14.23
C TYR A 48 5.48 -4.34 15.57
N THR A 49 6.15 -5.49 15.53
CA THR A 49 7.00 -5.99 16.60
C THR A 49 8.43 -6.10 16.08
N ALA A 50 9.36 -5.38 16.70
CA ALA A 50 10.79 -5.56 16.53
C ALA A 50 11.27 -6.64 17.50
N THR A 51 11.98 -7.66 17.00
CA THR A 51 12.58 -8.73 17.82
C THR A 51 14.07 -8.79 17.55
N SER A 52 14.89 -8.66 18.59
CA SER A 52 16.34 -8.83 18.48
C SER A 52 16.77 -10.30 18.48
N GLU A 53 18.01 -10.58 18.05
CA GLU A 53 18.61 -11.92 18.18
C GLU A 53 18.65 -12.42 19.63
N ALA A 54 18.72 -11.52 20.63
CA ALA A 54 18.66 -11.84 22.05
C ALA A 54 17.22 -12.14 22.55
N GLY A 55 16.20 -11.95 21.72
CA GLY A 55 14.80 -12.20 22.05
C GLY A 55 14.06 -11.00 22.66
N THR A 56 14.72 -9.87 22.89
CA THR A 56 14.07 -8.62 23.32
C THR A 56 13.08 -8.15 22.26
N GLN A 57 11.86 -7.79 22.68
CA GLN A 57 10.78 -7.36 21.80
C GLN A 57 10.35 -5.93 22.10
N CYS A 58 10.10 -5.16 21.04
CA CYS A 58 9.53 -3.82 21.14
C CYS A 58 8.33 -3.67 20.21
N ALA A 59 7.24 -3.11 20.71
CA ALA A 59 6.11 -2.71 19.90
C ALA A 59 6.37 -1.33 19.28
N LEU A 60 5.98 -1.15 18.02
CA LEU A 60 6.04 0.14 17.33
C LEU A 60 4.91 0.29 16.33
N VAL A 61 4.55 1.54 16.05
CA VAL A 61 3.50 1.94 15.11
C VAL A 61 4.12 2.83 14.05
N LEU A 62 3.99 2.43 12.79
CA LEU A 62 4.35 3.25 11.63
C LEU A 62 3.09 3.99 11.17
N MET A 63 3.07 5.31 11.34
CA MET A 63 1.93 6.13 10.94
C MET A 63 1.87 6.27 9.41
N PRO A 64 0.68 6.46 8.83
CA PRO A 64 0.54 6.73 7.40
C PRO A 64 1.44 7.89 6.94
N PRO A 65 2.04 7.79 5.74
CA PRO A 65 2.87 8.87 5.22
C PRO A 65 2.05 10.15 5.03
N ALA A 66 2.68 11.31 5.25
CA ALA A 66 2.04 12.59 5.01
C ALA A 66 1.62 12.71 3.54
N ARG A 67 0.36 13.11 3.28
CA ARG A 67 -0.15 13.28 1.91
C ARG A 67 0.63 14.40 1.21
N ARG A 68 1.33 14.08 0.11
CA ARG A 68 1.96 15.10 -0.73
C ARG A 68 0.90 15.88 -1.50
N PRO A 69 1.03 17.21 -1.68
CA PRO A 69 0.20 17.98 -2.60
C PRO A 69 0.32 17.44 -4.03
N GLN A 70 -0.80 17.41 -4.76
CA GLN A 70 -0.81 17.04 -6.17
C GLN A 70 0.12 17.98 -6.96
N GLY A 71 1.18 17.44 -7.57
CA GLY A 71 2.19 18.21 -8.33
C GLY A 71 3.64 18.02 -7.88
N ALA A 72 3.89 17.48 -6.68
CA ALA A 72 5.26 17.19 -6.19
C ALA A 72 5.82 15.82 -6.68
N MET A 73 5.37 15.36 -7.86
CA MET A 73 5.43 13.95 -8.27
C MET A 73 6.77 13.42 -8.79
N ALA A 74 7.80 14.24 -8.97
CA ALA A 74 8.91 13.85 -9.86
C ALA A 74 10.20 13.35 -9.18
N LEU A 75 10.41 13.51 -7.87
CA LEU A 75 11.79 13.50 -7.34
C LEU A 75 12.12 12.45 -6.27
N MET A 76 11.18 11.66 -5.77
CA MET A 76 11.51 10.60 -4.80
C MET A 76 10.60 9.39 -4.97
N SER A 77 11.17 8.26 -5.41
CA SER A 77 10.59 6.93 -5.24
C SER A 77 10.46 6.63 -3.74
N GLY A 78 9.34 6.03 -3.33
CA GLY A 78 9.13 5.63 -1.94
C GLY A 78 8.30 6.57 -1.07
N ALA A 79 8.31 6.30 0.24
CA ALA A 79 7.42 6.93 1.23
C ALA A 79 8.13 7.20 2.55
N ALA A 80 7.63 8.18 3.31
CA ALA A 80 8.14 8.47 4.65
C ALA A 80 7.00 8.92 5.56
N GLY A 81 7.12 8.61 6.85
CA GLY A 81 6.14 8.96 7.86
C GLY A 81 6.73 8.99 9.27
N LEU A 82 5.87 9.28 10.24
CA LEU A 82 6.23 9.25 11.65
C LEU A 82 6.15 7.82 12.19
N ALA A 83 6.99 7.51 13.17
CA ALA A 83 6.91 6.29 13.96
C ALA A 83 6.69 6.61 15.43
N ALA A 84 6.08 5.69 16.15
CA ALA A 84 6.02 5.70 17.61
C ALA A 84 6.48 4.33 18.11
N VAL A 85 7.36 4.32 19.10
CA VAL A 85 7.86 3.10 19.73
C VAL A 85 7.38 3.06 21.18
N SER A 86 7.12 1.86 21.69
CA SER A 86 6.73 1.67 23.09
C SER A 86 7.82 2.23 24.03
N PRO A 87 7.45 2.98 25.08
CA PRO A 87 8.41 3.68 25.94
C PRO A 87 9.25 2.74 26.82
N GLU A 88 8.79 1.50 27.03
CA GLU A 88 9.54 0.45 27.71
C GLU A 88 10.50 -0.34 26.79
N CYS A 89 10.66 0.08 25.53
CA CYS A 89 11.58 -0.55 24.61
C CYS A 89 13.05 -0.32 25.00
N GLU A 90 13.80 -1.40 25.23
CA GLU A 90 15.23 -1.36 25.59
C GLU A 90 16.17 -1.41 24.37
N LEU A 91 15.63 -1.51 23.15
CA LEU A 91 16.41 -1.53 21.91
C LEU A 91 16.68 -0.10 21.43
N ALA A 92 17.80 0.13 20.73
CA ALA A 92 18.14 1.46 20.17
C ALA A 92 17.06 2.05 19.24
N ILE A 93 16.23 1.20 18.65
CA ILE A 93 15.05 1.61 17.87
C ILE A 93 14.05 2.46 18.68
N ALA A 94 14.08 2.45 20.02
CA ALA A 94 13.22 3.27 20.88
C ALA A 94 13.29 4.78 20.58
N GLU A 95 14.41 5.24 20.03
CA GLU A 95 14.63 6.64 19.64
C GLU A 95 14.06 7.00 18.26
N THR A 96 13.43 6.04 17.58
CA THR A 96 12.88 6.24 16.23
C THR A 96 11.76 7.26 16.24
N MET A 97 11.89 8.24 15.35
CA MET A 97 10.87 9.27 15.12
C MET A 97 10.27 9.20 13.72
N PHE A 98 11.07 8.84 12.72
CA PHE A 98 10.61 8.74 11.35
C PHE A 98 10.96 7.40 10.73
N TRP A 99 10.12 6.95 9.81
CA TRP A 99 10.39 5.81 8.95
C TRP A 99 10.43 6.28 7.49
N GLN A 100 11.27 5.61 6.71
CA GLN A 100 11.43 5.83 5.28
C GLN A 100 11.40 4.47 4.59
N PHE A 101 10.68 4.39 3.49
CA PHE A 101 10.62 3.23 2.62
C PHE A 101 11.14 3.64 1.26
N ASP A 102 12.23 3.00 0.83
CA ASP A 102 12.76 3.10 -0.51
C ASP A 102 12.33 1.87 -1.31
N GLU A 103 11.79 2.10 -2.50
CA GLU A 103 11.33 1.06 -3.42
C GLU A 103 12.46 0.51 -4.29
N GLU A 104 13.59 1.23 -4.38
CA GLU A 104 14.72 0.82 -5.20
C GLU A 104 15.36 -0.47 -4.64
N GLY A 105 15.72 -1.41 -5.51
CA GLY A 105 16.48 -2.61 -5.12
C GLY A 105 15.71 -3.71 -4.37
N GLY A 106 14.37 -3.68 -4.29
CA GLY A 106 13.57 -4.75 -3.66
C GLY A 106 12.85 -4.34 -2.37
N GLY A 107 12.97 -3.07 -1.98
CA GLY A 107 12.28 -2.51 -0.82
C GLY A 107 13.19 -2.48 0.41
N ARG A 108 13.54 -1.27 0.86
CA ARG A 108 14.34 -1.02 2.06
C ARG A 108 13.56 -0.14 3.03
N LEU A 109 13.48 -0.57 4.29
CA LEU A 109 12.89 0.19 5.39
C LEU A 109 13.99 0.76 6.27
N VAL A 110 13.94 2.07 6.51
CA VAL A 110 14.91 2.80 7.34
C VAL A 110 14.18 3.52 8.45
N PHE A 111 14.72 3.43 9.66
CA PHE A 111 14.27 4.18 10.82
C PHE A 111 15.33 5.21 11.20
N VAL A 112 14.86 6.43 11.45
CA VAL A 112 15.73 7.56 11.80
C VAL A 112 15.21 8.26 13.05
N ASP A 113 16.13 8.83 13.80
CA ASP A 113 15.86 9.59 15.02
C ASP A 113 15.48 11.05 14.70
N THR A 114 15.49 11.92 15.73
CA THR A 114 15.25 13.37 15.55
C THR A 114 16.39 14.11 14.85
N ALA A 115 17.63 13.63 14.93
CA ALA A 115 18.80 14.23 14.29
C ALA A 115 18.92 13.84 12.81
N GLY A 116 18.20 12.80 12.38
CA GLY A 116 18.27 12.20 11.05
C GLY A 116 19.26 11.04 10.96
N ASP A 117 19.80 10.58 12.09
CA ASP A 117 20.69 9.43 12.16
C ASP A 117 19.92 8.13 11.94
N THR A 118 20.51 7.22 11.17
CA THR A 118 19.90 5.91 10.89
C THR A 118 20.05 4.98 12.09
N LEU A 119 18.93 4.66 12.73
CA LEU A 119 18.87 3.74 13.87
C LEU A 119 18.71 2.28 13.43
N PHE A 120 18.05 2.05 12.30
CA PHE A 120 17.84 0.73 11.72
C PHE A 120 17.71 0.85 10.20
N ALA A 121 18.28 -0.11 9.49
CA ALA A 121 18.01 -0.33 8.07
C ALA A 121 17.80 -1.82 7.82
N GLY A 122 16.67 -2.16 7.20
CA GLY A 122 16.31 -3.54 6.91
C GLY A 122 15.66 -3.73 5.55
N GLU A 123 15.79 -4.95 5.05
CA GLU A 123 15.25 -5.39 3.77
C GLU A 123 14.33 -6.58 4.00
N ARG A 124 13.50 -6.90 3.00
CA ARG A 124 12.64 -8.09 3.02
C ARG A 124 12.73 -8.83 1.71
N ALA A 125 12.58 -10.15 1.75
CA ALA A 125 12.63 -10.98 0.54
C ALA A 125 11.41 -10.77 -0.38
N ASN A 126 10.26 -10.43 0.20
CA ASN A 126 9.00 -10.15 -0.51
C ASN A 126 8.04 -9.39 0.43
N ALA A 127 6.87 -8.98 -0.09
CA ALA A 127 5.90 -8.15 0.63
C ALA A 127 5.40 -8.73 1.97
N ASP A 128 5.32 -10.06 2.07
CA ASP A 128 4.79 -10.76 3.25
C ASP A 128 5.90 -11.21 4.22
N SER A 129 7.16 -11.05 3.83
CA SER A 129 8.30 -11.39 4.68
C SER A 129 8.55 -10.30 5.72
N PRO A 130 9.02 -10.68 6.92
CA PRO A 130 9.49 -9.72 7.91
C PRO A 130 10.68 -8.95 7.35
N TRP A 131 10.88 -7.72 7.84
CA TRP A 131 12.12 -6.99 7.57
C TRP A 131 13.23 -7.55 8.43
N GLN A 132 14.41 -7.67 7.85
CA GLN A 132 15.61 -8.11 8.53
C GLN A 132 16.69 -7.06 8.31
N GLY A 133 17.31 -6.62 9.40
CA GLY A 133 18.27 -5.53 9.36
C GLY A 133 19.12 -5.46 10.61
N ALA A 134 19.97 -4.46 10.66
CA ALA A 134 20.80 -4.15 11.83
C ALA A 134 20.46 -2.77 12.36
N MET A 135 20.58 -2.62 13.68
CA MET A 135 20.55 -1.34 14.37
C MET A 135 21.92 -0.64 14.30
N ILE A 136 21.95 0.63 14.69
CA ILE A 136 23.16 1.46 14.75
C ILE A 136 24.25 0.88 15.66
N ASP A 137 23.87 0.14 16.70
CA ASP A 137 24.77 -0.56 17.62
C ASP A 137 25.26 -1.93 17.08
N GLY A 138 24.81 -2.32 15.89
CA GLY A 138 25.13 -3.60 15.24
C GLY A 138 24.21 -4.76 15.60
N ALA A 139 23.26 -4.59 16.53
CA ALA A 139 22.33 -5.65 16.89
C ALA A 139 21.37 -5.93 15.74
N ARG A 140 21.16 -7.22 15.43
CA ARG A 140 20.25 -7.65 14.36
C ARG A 140 18.81 -7.72 14.87
N ILE A 141 17.91 -7.16 14.07
CA ILE A 141 16.49 -7.06 14.37
C ILE A 141 15.68 -7.67 13.22
N ARG A 142 14.67 -8.45 13.61
CA ARG A 142 13.54 -8.85 12.76
C ARG A 142 12.34 -7.96 13.07
N LEU A 143 11.80 -7.29 12.08
CA LEU A 143 10.60 -6.47 12.21
C LEU A 143 9.42 -7.14 11.50
N GLU A 144 8.38 -7.47 12.25
CA GLU A 144 7.22 -8.20 11.76
C GLU A 144 5.93 -7.42 11.99
N ARG A 145 5.05 -7.39 10.99
CA ARG A 145 3.75 -6.73 11.10
C ARG A 145 2.89 -7.50 12.10
N SER A 146 2.37 -6.82 13.12
CA SER A 146 1.42 -7.40 14.07
C SER A 146 0.10 -7.65 13.34
N ARG A 147 -0.49 -8.84 13.53
CA ARG A 147 -1.78 -9.22 12.94
C ARG A 147 -2.96 -8.64 13.71
#